data_AF-W4GVU2-F1
#
_entry.id   AF-W4GVU2-F1
#
_cell.length_a   1.000
_cell.length_b   1.000
_cell.length_c   1.000
_cell.angle_alpha   90.00
_cell.angle_beta   90.00
_cell.angle_gamma   90.00
#
_symmetry.space_group_name_H-M   'P 1'
#
loop_
_entity.id
_entity.type
_entity.pdbx_description
1 polymer ?
#
loop_
_entity_poly.entity_id
_entity_poly.type
_entity_poly.pdbx_seq_one_letter_code
_entity_poly.pdbx_strand_id
1 'polypeptide(L)'
;METPRVRRELSYENKMEVVTRLQQLTIMGKLVRGAISTTAKHMQLHRTTVSNVWEGFKHNSRMPSGKLGRVGGKTINTSSIVTTLVSEVPEEQRSTMRDISQATGLSMRTLSRRLKDGTIERKNTRLKPLLTDANTIERTAFYPETPPEVTYEFDAMWDVVHLDEVV
;
A
#
# COMPACT_ATOMS: atom_id res chain seq x y z
N MET A 1 24.95 -35.91 -5.15
CA MET A 1 25.60 -34.94 -4.23
C MET A 1 25.01 -33.57 -4.53
N GLU A 2 24.03 -33.12 -3.75
CA GLU A 2 23.45 -31.77 -3.92
C GLU A 2 24.49 -30.74 -3.45
N THR A 3 24.98 -29.90 -4.35
CA THR A 3 25.77 -28.73 -3.96
C THR A 3 24.81 -27.65 -3.50
N PRO A 4 24.89 -27.18 -2.24
CA PRO A 4 23.97 -26.16 -1.76
C PRO A 4 24.19 -24.87 -2.57
N ARG A 5 23.08 -24.24 -3.01
CA ARG A 5 23.13 -22.98 -3.75
C ARG A 5 23.90 -21.93 -2.95
N VAL A 6 24.99 -21.42 -3.52
CA VAL A 6 25.79 -20.34 -2.93
C VAL A 6 24.94 -19.07 -2.89
N ARG A 7 24.51 -18.67 -1.69
CA ARG A 7 23.80 -17.40 -1.48
C ARG A 7 24.83 -16.27 -1.35
N ARG A 8 24.51 -15.08 -1.88
CA ARG A 8 25.36 -13.87 -1.75
C ARG A 8 25.62 -13.47 -0.30
N GLU A 9 24.67 -13.76 0.60
CA GLU A 9 24.80 -13.47 2.03
C GLU A 9 24.98 -14.74 2.86
N LEU A 10 25.79 -14.64 3.92
CA LEU A 10 25.96 -15.69 4.92
C LEU A 10 24.64 -15.94 5.67
N SER A 11 24.25 -17.21 5.80
CA SER A 11 23.04 -17.62 6.56
C SER A 11 23.10 -17.13 8.01
N TYR A 12 21.94 -16.94 8.65
CA TYR A 12 21.87 -16.61 10.07
C TYR A 12 22.58 -17.67 10.92
N GLU A 13 22.41 -18.95 10.61
CA GLU A 13 23.06 -20.07 11.31
C GLU A 13 24.59 -19.93 11.28
N ASN A 14 25.17 -19.75 10.09
CA ASN A 14 26.61 -19.59 9.94
C ASN A 14 27.12 -18.28 10.58
N LYS A 15 26.31 -17.21 10.61
CA LYS A 15 26.64 -15.98 11.35
C LYS A 15 26.70 -16.26 12.86
N MET A 16 25.76 -17.03 13.40
CA MET A 16 25.74 -17.40 14.82
C MET A 16 26.89 -18.34 15.16
N GLU A 17 27.23 -19.31 14.31
CA GLU A 17 28.39 -20.19 14.52
C GLU A 17 29.70 -19.39 14.59
N VAL A 18 29.88 -18.38 13.71
CA VAL A 18 31.01 -17.45 13.79
C VAL A 18 31.05 -16.74 15.16
N VAL A 19 29.91 -16.24 15.63
CA VAL A 19 29.81 -15.54 16.92
C VAL A 19 30.17 -16.48 18.08
N THR A 20 29.59 -17.68 18.13
CA THR A 20 29.87 -18.66 19.18
C THR A 20 31.36 -19.02 19.25
N ARG A 21 32.01 -19.23 18.10
CA ARG A 21 33.46 -19.51 18.05
C ARG A 21 34.31 -18.34 18.54
N LEU A 22 33.96 -17.11 18.16
CA LEU A 22 34.69 -15.93 18.61
C LEU A 22 34.47 -15.63 20.09
N GLN A 23 33.27 -15.92 20.63
CA GLN A 23 33.00 -15.84 22.07
C GLN A 23 33.87 -16.81 22.87
N GLN A 24 34.06 -18.05 22.39
CA GLN A 24 34.97 -19.01 23.03
C GLN A 24 36.44 -18.54 23.03
N LEU A 25 36.81 -17.67 22.09
CA LEU A 25 38.15 -17.09 21.96
C LEU A 25 38.26 -15.69 22.59
N THR A 26 37.30 -15.32 23.44
CA THR A 26 37.27 -14.05 24.17
C THR A 26 37.75 -14.26 25.60
N ILE A 27 38.80 -13.56 26.00
CA ILE A 27 39.37 -13.61 27.35
C ILE A 27 39.28 -12.21 27.95
N MET A 28 38.69 -12.09 29.15
CA MET A 28 38.47 -10.80 29.83
C MET A 28 37.78 -9.75 28.94
N GLY A 29 36.79 -10.19 28.15
CA GLY A 29 36.04 -9.31 27.24
C GLY A 29 36.80 -8.85 26.00
N LYS A 30 38.04 -9.33 25.78
CA LYS A 30 38.84 -9.02 24.60
C LYS A 30 39.07 -10.27 23.76
N LEU A 31 38.93 -10.10 22.45
CA LEU A 31 39.18 -11.18 21.50
C LEU A 31 40.69 -11.43 21.38
N VAL A 32 41.11 -12.70 21.48
CA VAL A 32 42.53 -13.08 21.37
C VAL A 32 43.07 -12.71 19.98
N ARG A 33 44.34 -12.26 19.94
CA ARG A 33 45.02 -11.91 18.68
C ARG A 33 44.98 -13.10 17.72
N GLY A 34 44.48 -12.85 16.51
CA GLY A 34 44.42 -13.86 15.45
C GLY A 34 43.14 -14.72 15.46
N ALA A 35 42.25 -14.59 16.46
CA ALA A 35 41.00 -15.36 16.53
C ALA A 35 40.10 -15.21 15.30
N ILE A 36 40.07 -14.02 14.70
CA ILE A 36 39.34 -13.77 13.45
C ILE A 36 39.93 -14.61 12.30
N SER A 37 41.27 -14.67 12.22
CA SER A 37 41.97 -15.40 11.15
C SER A 37 41.82 -16.90 11.31
N THR A 38 41.88 -17.42 12.54
CA THR A 38 41.68 -18.85 12.82
C THR A 38 40.23 -19.27 12.53
N THR A 39 39.24 -18.47 12.95
CA THR A 39 37.82 -18.74 12.68
C THR A 39 37.53 -18.67 11.18
N ALA A 40 38.10 -17.69 10.47
CA ALA A 40 37.98 -17.56 9.02
C ALA A 40 38.52 -18.79 8.27
N LYS A 41 39.70 -19.29 8.65
CA LYS A 41 40.27 -20.52 8.08
C LYS A 41 39.41 -21.74 8.37
N HIS A 42 38.93 -21.88 9.60
CA HIS A 42 38.09 -23.01 10.01
C HIS A 42 36.77 -23.05 9.23
N MET A 43 36.11 -21.91 9.06
CA MET A 43 34.81 -21.82 8.38
C MET A 43 34.92 -21.57 6.87
N GLN A 44 36.14 -21.52 6.33
CA GLN A 44 36.42 -21.20 4.92
C GLN A 44 35.77 -19.88 4.47
N LEU A 45 35.77 -18.88 5.34
CA LEU A 45 35.22 -17.55 5.09
C LEU A 45 36.34 -16.53 4.91
N HIS A 46 36.08 -15.46 4.18
CA HIS A 46 37.01 -14.33 4.12
C HIS A 46 37.09 -13.62 5.48
N ARG A 47 38.30 -13.21 5.90
CA ARG A 47 38.52 -12.59 7.23
C ARG A 47 37.58 -11.40 7.50
N THR A 48 37.31 -10.60 6.46
CA THR A 48 36.44 -9.41 6.56
C THR A 48 35.00 -9.80 6.85
N THR A 49 34.52 -10.93 6.32
CA THR A 49 33.18 -11.44 6.63
C THR A 49 33.04 -11.77 8.11
N VAL A 50 34.03 -12.50 8.65
CA VAL A 50 34.08 -12.85 10.08
C VAL A 50 34.16 -11.60 10.96
N SER A 51 35.01 -10.64 10.59
CA SER A 51 35.12 -9.35 11.28
C SER A 51 33.80 -8.58 11.28
N ASN A 52 33.14 -8.45 10.13
CA ASN A 52 31.87 -7.72 10.02
C ASN A 52 30.75 -8.39 10.82
N VAL A 53 30.74 -9.73 10.87
CA VAL A 53 29.80 -10.49 11.68
C VAL A 53 30.02 -10.22 13.18
N TRP A 54 31.27 -10.24 13.63
CA TRP A 54 31.62 -9.93 15.02
C TRP A 54 31.26 -8.49 15.41
N GLU A 55 31.59 -7.51 14.56
CA GLU A 55 31.22 -6.12 14.79
C GLU A 55 29.70 -5.93 14.82
N GLY A 56 28.95 -6.56 13.90
CA GLY A 56 27.49 -6.53 13.91
C GLY A 56 26.87 -7.10 15.18
N PHE A 57 27.44 -8.20 15.70
CA PHE A 57 27.04 -8.80 16.97
C PHE A 57 27.26 -7.86 18.16
N LYS A 58 28.45 -7.23 18.26
CA LYS A 58 28.76 -6.28 19.35
C LYS A 58 27.79 -5.10 19.42
N HIS A 59 27.29 -4.64 18.28
CA HIS A 59 26.33 -3.52 18.21
C HIS A 59 24.87 -3.96 18.43
N ASN A 60 24.63 -5.18 18.94
CA ASN A 60 23.30 -5.78 19.13
C ASN A 60 22.38 -5.68 17.89
N SER A 61 22.99 -5.60 16.71
CA SER A 61 22.25 -5.70 15.46
C SER A 61 21.76 -7.14 15.37
N ARG A 62 20.46 -7.33 15.13
CA ARG A 62 19.78 -8.63 15.08
C ARG A 62 20.19 -9.46 13.85
N MET A 63 21.50 -9.53 13.57
CA MET A 63 22.20 -10.04 12.40
C MET A 63 21.34 -10.27 11.16
N PRO A 64 20.53 -9.28 10.73
CA PRO A 64 19.47 -9.54 9.78
C PRO A 64 20.08 -9.81 8.41
N SER A 65 19.27 -10.31 7.49
CA SER A 65 19.62 -10.23 6.08
C SER A 65 19.96 -8.78 5.73
N GLY A 66 21.09 -8.54 5.05
CA GLY A 66 21.51 -7.22 4.57
C GLY A 66 20.52 -6.60 3.57
N LYS A 67 19.58 -7.41 3.08
CA LYS A 67 18.34 -7.01 2.40
C LYS A 67 17.35 -6.22 3.29
N LEU A 68 17.83 -5.37 4.18
CA LEU A 68 16.98 -4.55 5.03
C LEU A 68 16.42 -3.36 4.24
N GLY A 69 15.32 -3.60 3.52
CA GLY A 69 14.49 -2.55 2.89
C GLY A 69 15.14 -1.80 1.71
N ARG A 70 14.30 -1.17 0.88
CA ARG A 70 14.70 -0.40 -0.34
C ARG A 70 15.38 -1.19 -1.47
N VAL A 71 15.23 -2.52 -1.52
CA VAL A 71 15.70 -3.35 -2.66
C VAL A 71 14.67 -3.47 -3.79
N GLY A 72 13.54 -2.76 -3.70
CA GLY A 72 12.52 -2.70 -4.74
C GLY A 72 12.62 -1.43 -5.59
N GLY A 73 12.11 -1.49 -6.82
CA GLY A 73 11.93 -0.30 -7.65
C GLY A 73 11.06 0.75 -6.95
N LYS A 74 11.32 2.03 -7.23
CA LYS A 74 10.54 3.14 -6.66
C LYS A 74 9.07 3.01 -7.06
N THR A 75 8.16 3.15 -6.11
CA THR A 75 6.72 3.20 -6.37
C THR A 75 6.38 4.54 -7.02
N ILE A 76 6.12 4.53 -8.33
CA ILE A 76 5.78 5.74 -9.11
C ILE A 76 4.34 6.17 -8.82
N ASN A 77 3.39 5.23 -8.82
CA ASN A 77 1.97 5.50 -8.65
C ASN A 77 1.57 5.45 -7.18
N THR A 78 2.01 6.39 -6.35
CA THR A 78 1.66 6.48 -4.93
C THR A 78 0.14 6.68 -4.74
N SER A 79 -0.38 6.29 -3.56
CA SER A 79 -1.81 6.40 -3.23
C SER A 79 -2.38 7.80 -3.48
N SER A 80 -1.66 8.84 -3.03
CA SER A 80 -2.06 10.24 -3.22
C SER A 80 -2.20 10.60 -4.70
N ILE A 81 -1.18 10.30 -5.51
CA ILE A 81 -1.17 10.59 -6.95
C ILE A 81 -2.34 9.91 -7.66
N VAL A 82 -2.61 8.64 -7.36
CA VAL A 82 -3.73 7.91 -7.95
C VAL A 82 -5.06 8.54 -7.55
N THR A 83 -5.21 8.93 -6.29
CA THR A 83 -6.46 9.54 -5.79
C THR A 83 -6.72 10.87 -6.49
N THR A 84 -5.71 11.74 -6.60
CA THR A 84 -5.81 13.02 -7.31
C THR A 84 -6.21 12.80 -8.77
N LEU A 85 -5.49 11.96 -9.50
CA LEU A 85 -5.77 11.69 -10.92
C LEU A 85 -7.19 11.17 -11.13
N VAL A 86 -7.64 10.22 -10.32
CA VAL A 86 -9.00 9.65 -10.45
C VAL A 86 -10.07 10.71 -10.07
N SER A 87 -9.79 11.58 -9.11
CA SER A 87 -10.70 12.67 -8.70
C SER A 87 -10.81 13.81 -9.71
N GLU A 88 -9.87 13.94 -10.65
CA GLU A 88 -9.91 14.93 -11.73
C GLU A 88 -10.70 14.44 -12.95
N VAL A 89 -10.88 13.12 -13.11
CA VAL A 89 -11.68 12.55 -14.22
C VAL A 89 -13.14 12.95 -14.08
N PRO A 90 -13.86 13.43 -15.11
CA PRO A 90 -15.30 13.67 -15.02
C PRO A 90 -16.10 12.42 -14.62
N GLU A 91 -17.20 12.58 -13.88
CA GLU A 91 -17.98 11.44 -13.36
C GLU A 91 -18.48 10.49 -14.46
N GLU A 92 -18.85 11.04 -15.61
CA GLU A 92 -19.28 10.30 -16.81
C GLU A 92 -18.20 9.30 -17.30
N GLN A 93 -16.92 9.61 -17.07
CA GLN A 93 -15.78 8.81 -17.49
C GLN A 93 -15.22 7.92 -16.35
N ARG A 94 -15.91 7.85 -15.20
CA ARG A 94 -15.54 6.98 -14.06
C ARG A 94 -16.35 5.69 -13.99
N SER A 95 -17.05 5.31 -15.06
CA SER A 95 -17.98 4.18 -15.07
C SER A 95 -17.25 2.82 -14.99
N THR A 96 -16.24 2.60 -15.85
CA THR A 96 -15.43 1.39 -15.82
C THR A 96 -13.98 1.69 -15.49
N MET A 97 -13.27 0.66 -15.00
CA MET A 97 -11.82 0.73 -14.87
C MET A 97 -11.16 1.15 -16.19
N ARG A 98 -11.65 0.64 -17.34
CA ARG A 98 -11.07 0.95 -18.65
C ARG A 98 -11.17 2.44 -18.98
N ASP A 99 -12.29 3.06 -18.69
CA ASP A 99 -12.51 4.48 -18.95
C ASP A 99 -11.59 5.33 -18.07
N ILE A 100 -11.49 5.00 -16.78
CA ILE A 100 -10.55 5.64 -15.85
C ILE A 100 -9.11 5.45 -16.33
N SER A 101 -8.76 4.29 -16.88
CA SER A 101 -7.43 4.00 -17.43
C SER A 101 -7.09 4.93 -18.59
N GLN A 102 -8.05 5.12 -19.50
CA GLN A 102 -7.89 5.99 -20.66
C GLN A 102 -7.82 7.46 -20.26
N ALA A 103 -8.66 7.89 -19.31
CA ALA A 103 -8.70 9.28 -18.84
C ALA A 103 -7.45 9.67 -18.01
N THR A 104 -6.95 8.78 -17.14
CA THR A 104 -5.82 9.07 -16.24
C THR A 104 -4.45 8.64 -16.78
N GLY A 105 -4.42 7.83 -17.85
CA GLY A 105 -3.20 7.16 -18.32
C GLY A 105 -2.66 6.07 -17.38
N LEU A 106 -3.33 5.79 -16.25
CA LEU A 106 -2.93 4.73 -15.33
C LEU A 106 -3.21 3.35 -15.93
N SER A 107 -2.24 2.44 -15.85
CA SER A 107 -2.45 1.07 -16.33
C SER A 107 -3.58 0.35 -15.58
N MET A 108 -4.25 -0.58 -16.26
CA MET A 108 -5.32 -1.34 -15.62
C MET A 108 -4.91 -2.17 -14.42
N ARG A 109 -3.68 -2.65 -14.44
CA ARG A 109 -3.10 -3.38 -13.31
C ARG A 109 -2.88 -2.47 -12.10
N THR A 110 -2.53 -1.20 -12.32
CA THR A 110 -2.40 -0.21 -11.24
C THR A 110 -3.75 0.06 -10.60
N LEU A 111 -4.75 0.41 -11.40
CA LEU A 111 -6.11 0.70 -10.91
C LEU A 111 -6.73 -0.50 -10.19
N SER A 112 -6.57 -1.72 -10.72
CA SER A 112 -7.06 -2.94 -10.04
C SER A 112 -6.42 -3.16 -8.67
N ARG A 113 -5.11 -2.91 -8.52
CA ARG A 113 -4.43 -3.03 -7.21
C ARG A 113 -4.90 -1.93 -6.26
N ARG A 114 -5.06 -0.71 -6.75
CA ARG A 114 -5.52 0.46 -5.99
C ARG A 114 -6.98 0.34 -5.55
N LEU A 115 -7.78 -0.41 -6.30
CA LEU A 115 -9.13 -0.77 -5.88
C LEU A 115 -9.11 -1.85 -4.79
N LYS A 116 -8.21 -2.83 -4.88
CA LYS A 116 -8.08 -3.89 -3.88
C LYS A 116 -7.48 -3.43 -2.55
N ASP A 117 -6.57 -2.46 -2.60
CA ASP A 117 -5.92 -1.90 -1.41
C ASP A 117 -6.76 -0.80 -0.72
N GLY A 118 -7.90 -0.41 -1.30
CA GLY A 118 -8.80 0.59 -0.76
C GLY A 118 -8.42 2.04 -1.07
N THR A 119 -7.39 2.28 -1.88
CA THR A 119 -7.03 3.65 -2.32
C THR A 119 -8.17 4.31 -3.10
N ILE A 120 -8.82 3.53 -3.96
CA ILE A 120 -10.02 3.96 -4.68
C ILE A 120 -11.15 3.00 -4.33
N GLU A 121 -12.35 3.54 -4.15
CA GLU A 121 -13.53 2.74 -3.80
C GLU A 121 -14.60 2.89 -4.87
N ARG A 122 -15.34 1.82 -5.12
CA ARG A 122 -16.57 1.89 -5.93
C ARG A 122 -17.68 2.42 -5.04
N LYS A 123 -18.18 3.61 -5.36
CA LYS A 123 -19.43 4.11 -4.81
C LYS A 123 -20.52 3.87 -5.84
N ASN A 124 -21.46 2.99 -5.50
CA ASN A 124 -22.72 2.90 -6.22
C ASN A 124 -23.81 3.49 -5.32
N THR A 125 -24.48 4.53 -5.79
CA THR A 125 -25.76 4.92 -5.22
C THR A 125 -26.84 4.13 -5.95
N ARG A 126 -27.67 3.39 -5.22
CA ARG A 126 -28.91 2.85 -5.81
C ARG A 126 -29.84 4.02 -6.03
N LEU A 127 -29.91 4.53 -7.26
CA LEU A 127 -30.99 5.44 -7.66
C LEU A 127 -32.28 4.60 -7.72
N LYS A 128 -33.19 4.79 -6.76
CA LYS A 128 -34.55 4.23 -6.81
C LYS A 128 -35.34 4.88 -7.97
N PRO A 129 -36.39 4.20 -8.45
CA PRO A 129 -36.40 3.38 -9.68
C PRO A 129 -35.81 4.11 -10.91
N LEU A 130 -35.49 3.35 -11.96
CA LEU A 130 -35.06 3.91 -13.24
C LEU A 130 -36.11 4.92 -13.72
N LEU A 131 -35.74 6.21 -13.82
CA LEU A 131 -36.62 7.21 -14.40
C LEU A 131 -36.73 6.92 -15.90
N THR A 132 -37.96 6.71 -16.37
CA THR A 132 -38.26 6.78 -17.80
C THR A 132 -38.26 8.23 -18.26
N ASP A 133 -38.12 8.49 -19.55
CA ASP A 133 -38.23 9.84 -20.09
C ASP A 133 -39.56 10.49 -19.70
N ALA A 134 -40.65 9.72 -19.71
CA ALA A 134 -41.97 10.16 -19.26
C ALA A 134 -41.99 10.56 -17.78
N ASN A 135 -41.45 9.73 -16.88
CA ASN A 135 -41.37 10.04 -15.45
C ASN A 135 -40.46 11.25 -15.19
N THR A 136 -39.44 11.45 -16.02
CA THR A 136 -38.53 12.61 -15.92
C THR A 136 -39.30 13.88 -16.26
N ILE A 137 -40.02 13.90 -17.39
CA ILE A 137 -40.83 15.03 -17.84
C ILE A 137 -41.91 15.38 -16.80
N GLU A 138 -42.63 14.38 -16.28
CA GLU A 138 -43.67 14.58 -15.27
C GLU A 138 -43.10 15.20 -13.98
N ARG A 139 -41.95 14.68 -13.51
CA ARG A 139 -41.27 15.22 -12.33
C ARG A 139 -40.73 16.63 -12.56
N THR A 140 -40.15 16.91 -13.72
CA THR A 140 -39.70 18.27 -14.05
C THR A 140 -40.86 19.23 -14.24
N ALA A 141 -42.02 18.78 -14.72
CA ALA A 141 -43.20 19.63 -14.86
C ALA A 141 -43.85 19.97 -13.50
N PHE A 142 -43.71 19.08 -12.51
CA PHE A 142 -44.16 19.35 -11.14
C PHE A 142 -43.36 20.47 -10.46
N TYR A 143 -42.08 20.65 -10.81
CA TYR A 143 -41.25 21.74 -10.33
C TYR A 143 -41.20 22.87 -11.37
N PRO A 144 -41.73 24.06 -11.10
CA PRO A 144 -41.64 25.15 -12.08
C PRO A 144 -40.17 25.48 -12.39
N GLU A 145 -39.81 25.52 -13.68
CA GLU A 145 -38.44 25.82 -14.17
C GLU A 145 -37.91 27.17 -13.66
N THR A 146 -38.84 28.09 -13.41
CA THR A 146 -38.58 29.38 -12.79
C THR A 146 -39.00 29.26 -11.32
N PRO A 147 -38.08 29.38 -10.35
CA PRO A 147 -38.53 29.55 -8.98
C PRO A 147 -39.46 30.78 -8.95
N PRO A 148 -40.64 30.71 -8.31
CA PRO A 148 -41.37 31.94 -7.98
C PRO A 148 -40.37 32.88 -7.31
N GLU A 149 -40.49 34.19 -7.55
CA GLU A 149 -39.65 35.21 -6.92
C GLU A 149 -39.36 34.78 -5.49
N VAL A 150 -38.10 34.42 -5.21
CA VAL A 150 -37.75 33.69 -3.98
C VAL A 150 -37.90 34.66 -2.83
N THR A 151 -39.11 34.78 -2.32
CA THR A 151 -39.37 35.35 -1.02
C THR A 151 -38.85 34.31 -0.04
N TYR A 152 -37.79 34.65 0.69
CA TYR A 152 -37.31 33.82 1.81
C TYR A 152 -38.29 33.89 3.00
N GLU A 153 -39.59 33.93 2.71
CA GLU A 153 -40.65 33.91 3.70
C GLU A 153 -40.87 32.45 4.12
N PHE A 154 -40.95 32.25 5.43
CA PHE A 154 -41.19 30.95 6.01
C PHE A 154 -42.65 30.56 5.77
N ASP A 155 -42.88 29.60 4.86
CA ASP A 155 -44.17 28.93 4.73
C ASP A 155 -44.23 27.75 5.71
N ALA A 156 -45.16 27.84 6.64
CA ALA A 156 -45.35 26.83 7.66
C ALA A 156 -46.15 25.60 7.18
N MET A 157 -46.73 25.65 5.96
CA MET A 157 -47.48 24.56 5.32
C MET A 157 -48.53 23.90 6.24
N TRP A 158 -49.18 24.69 7.10
CA TRP A 158 -50.16 24.18 8.08
C TRP A 158 -51.39 23.52 7.44
N ASP A 159 -51.59 23.71 6.13
CA ASP A 159 -52.67 23.18 5.32
C ASP A 159 -52.31 21.87 4.58
N VAL A 160 -51.06 21.41 4.65
CA VAL A 160 -50.59 20.21 3.95
C VAL A 160 -50.27 19.08 4.94
N VAL A 161 -50.97 17.95 4.80
CA VAL A 161 -50.64 16.71 5.52
C VAL A 161 -50.02 15.71 4.55
N HIS A 162 -48.75 15.37 4.74
CA HIS A 162 -48.07 14.34 3.96
C HIS A 162 -48.36 12.96 4.56
N LEU A 163 -49.00 12.09 3.78
CA LEU A 163 -49.24 10.68 4.13
C LEU A 163 -48.34 9.82 3.25
N ASP A 164 -47.47 9.03 3.88
CA ASP A 164 -46.62 8.04 3.20
C ASP A 164 -46.82 6.68 3.86
N GLU A 165 -47.16 5.69 3.06
CA GLU A 165 -47.37 4.32 3.52
C GLU A 165 -46.06 3.53 3.36
N VAL A 166 -45.54 2.99 4.45
CA VAL A 166 -44.36 2.12 4.39
C VAL A 166 -44.82 0.73 3.96
N VAL A 167 -44.60 0.40 2.69
CA VAL A 167 -44.79 -0.96 2.11
C VAL A 167 -43.54 -1.81 2.33
#